data_AF-R8Z271-F1
#
_entry.id   AF-R8Z271-F1
#
_cell.length_a   1.000
_cell.length_b   1.000
_cell.length_c   1.000
_cell.angle_alpha   90.00
_cell.angle_beta   90.00
_cell.angle_gamma   90.00
#
_symmetry.space_group_name_H-M   'P 1'
#
loop_
_entity.id
_entity.type
_entity.pdbx_description
1 polymer ?
#
loop_
_entity_poly.entity_id
_entity_poly.type
_entity_poly.pdbx_seq_one_letter_code
_entity_poly.pdbx_strand_id
1 'polypeptide(L)'
;MNKFFYSSLYLVLFLLFLIFLCTSIPAAKLKIFNVTHPNWVQLEKFQILNYEIKCSSPWGRGGDKMANLEVSYQYNYGNKSYLQQGQVFYRIYKTYIFEDCDSFKEKNKQLFNRAVKDQTIKLFINEESPNKAKLFLTNKEFNYRLSWLSIFFSEIQGILLTLLAIVTLYSIYMLFNRR
;
A
#
# COMPACT_ATOMS: atom_id res chain seq x y z
N MET A 1 -20.53 23.46 -21.37
CA MET A 1 -19.53 22.73 -20.56
C MET A 1 -19.09 21.49 -21.35
N ASN A 2 -17.85 21.49 -21.81
CA ASN A 2 -17.40 20.80 -23.02
C ASN A 2 -17.35 19.26 -22.93
N LYS A 3 -17.81 18.57 -23.98
CA LYS A 3 -17.62 17.12 -24.19
C LYS A 3 -16.16 16.66 -23.99
N PHE A 4 -15.21 17.52 -24.34
CA PHE A 4 -13.78 17.32 -24.09
C PHE A 4 -13.43 17.24 -22.59
N PHE A 5 -14.06 18.06 -21.74
CA PHE A 5 -13.82 18.03 -20.30
C PHE A 5 -14.26 16.70 -19.68
N TYR A 6 -15.46 16.22 -20.05
CA TYR A 6 -15.95 14.92 -19.58
C TYR A 6 -15.08 13.77 -20.08
N SER A 7 -14.66 13.80 -21.35
CA SER A 7 -13.75 12.79 -21.92
C SER A 7 -12.42 12.73 -21.15
N SER A 8 -11.81 13.88 -20.87
CA SER A 8 -10.58 13.96 -20.07
C SER A 8 -10.78 13.47 -18.64
N LEU A 9 -11.91 13.83 -18.00
CA LEU A 9 -12.24 13.38 -16.66
C LEU A 9 -12.38 11.85 -16.60
N TYR A 10 -13.10 11.24 -17.54
CA TYR A 10 -13.25 9.78 -17.60
C TYR A 10 -11.91 9.09 -17.81
N LEU A 11 -11.03 9.65 -18.66
CA LEU A 11 -9.69 9.10 -18.87
C LEU A 11 -8.87 9.13 -17.58
N VAL A 12 -8.89 10.25 -16.84
CA VAL A 12 -8.17 10.37 -15.55
C VAL A 12 -8.72 9.36 -14.53
N LEU A 13 -10.04 9.24 -14.41
CA LEU A 13 -10.66 8.27 -13.50
C LEU A 13 -10.31 6.82 -13.88
N PHE A 14 -10.30 6.51 -15.17
CA PHE A 14 -9.89 5.20 -15.67
C PHE A 14 -8.42 4.91 -15.34
N LEU A 15 -7.51 5.87 -15.54
CA LEU A 15 -6.10 5.71 -15.19
C LEU A 15 -5.90 5.52 -13.68
N LEU A 16 -6.61 6.29 -12.84
CA LEU A 16 -6.56 6.12 -11.39
C LEU A 16 -7.06 4.73 -10.97
N PHE A 17 -8.13 4.25 -11.60
CA PHE A 17 -8.64 2.90 -11.36
C PHE A 17 -7.63 1.81 -11.76
N LEU A 18 -6.96 1.95 -12.91
CA LEU A 18 -5.90 1.02 -13.31
C LEU A 18 -4.70 1.06 -12.34
N ILE A 19 -4.27 2.26 -11.92
CA ILE A 19 -3.21 2.42 -10.91
C ILE A 19 -3.62 1.74 -9.61
N PHE A 20 -4.86 1.90 -9.18
CA PHE A 20 -5.41 1.24 -8.00
C PHE A 20 -5.31 -0.27 -8.10
N LEU A 21 -5.76 -0.87 -9.20
CA LEU A 21 -5.66 -2.32 -9.41
C LEU A 21 -4.20 -2.81 -9.43
N CYS A 22 -3.33 -2.12 -10.16
CA CYS A 22 -1.91 -2.49 -10.28
C CYS A 22 -1.15 -2.40 -8.95
N THR A 23 -1.52 -1.46 -8.08
CA THR A 23 -0.89 -1.28 -6.77
C THR A 23 -1.51 -2.15 -5.67
N SER A 24 -2.76 -2.58 -5.85
CA SER A 24 -3.49 -3.45 -4.92
C SER A 24 -3.21 -4.94 -5.12
N ILE A 25 -2.70 -5.34 -6.29
CA ILE A 25 -2.37 -6.73 -6.62
C ILE A 25 -0.84 -6.88 -6.66
N PRO A 26 -0.20 -7.54 -5.67
CA PRO A 26 1.25 -7.65 -5.62
C PRO A 26 1.88 -8.34 -6.83
N ALA A 27 1.26 -9.40 -7.35
CA ALA A 27 1.70 -10.05 -8.58
C ALA A 27 1.70 -9.09 -9.78
N ALA A 28 0.76 -8.15 -9.88
CA ALA A 28 0.73 -7.14 -10.94
C ALA A 28 1.89 -6.14 -10.77
N LYS A 29 2.13 -5.67 -9.54
CA LYS A 29 3.26 -4.81 -9.21
C LYS A 29 4.60 -5.46 -9.55
N LEU A 30 4.77 -6.75 -9.24
CA LEU A 30 5.96 -7.52 -9.61
C LEU A 30 6.09 -7.67 -11.12
N LYS A 31 5.01 -7.95 -11.84
CA LYS A 31 5.05 -8.05 -13.31
C LYS A 31 5.51 -6.74 -13.96
N ILE A 32 4.99 -5.59 -13.49
CA ILE A 32 5.45 -4.27 -13.93
C ILE A 32 6.93 -4.07 -13.63
N PHE A 33 7.39 -4.49 -12.44
CA PHE A 33 8.79 -4.41 -12.07
C PHE A 33 9.69 -5.22 -13.03
N ASN A 34 9.36 -6.48 -13.28
CA ASN A 34 10.15 -7.35 -14.17
C ASN A 34 10.24 -6.79 -15.59
N VAL A 35 9.17 -6.17 -16.10
CA VAL A 35 9.17 -5.54 -17.43
C VAL A 35 10.03 -4.27 -17.45
N THR A 36 10.04 -3.49 -16.37
CA THR A 36 10.79 -2.22 -16.29
C THR A 36 12.24 -2.40 -15.87
N HIS A 37 12.60 -3.55 -15.32
CA HIS A 37 13.92 -3.85 -14.74
C HIS A 37 14.43 -5.20 -15.25
N PRO A 38 14.74 -5.35 -16.56
CA PRO A 38 15.11 -6.63 -17.15
C PRO A 38 16.42 -7.22 -16.60
N ASN A 39 17.35 -6.38 -16.13
CA ASN A 39 18.66 -6.79 -15.59
C ASN A 39 18.58 -7.22 -14.11
N TRP A 40 17.37 -7.47 -13.61
CA TRP A 40 17.16 -7.94 -12.24
C TRP A 40 16.81 -9.41 -12.24
N VAL A 41 17.54 -10.18 -11.44
CA VAL A 41 17.37 -11.62 -11.32
C VAL A 41 16.79 -11.99 -9.96
N GLN A 42 15.95 -13.01 -9.96
CA GLN A 42 15.37 -13.56 -8.74
C GLN A 42 16.40 -14.47 -8.04
N LEU A 43 16.63 -14.24 -6.75
CA LEU A 43 17.39 -15.17 -5.91
C LEU A 43 16.45 -16.13 -5.19
N GLU A 44 16.76 -17.42 -5.24
CA GLU A 44 15.99 -18.46 -4.54
C GLU A 44 16.30 -18.49 -3.04
N LYS A 45 17.55 -18.17 -2.66
CA LYS A 45 18.04 -18.30 -1.29
C LYS A 45 18.37 -16.93 -0.71
N PHE A 46 17.63 -16.58 0.34
CA PHE A 46 17.87 -15.41 1.17
C PHE A 46 17.29 -15.68 2.56
N GLN A 47 17.72 -14.90 3.55
CA GLN A 47 17.24 -15.03 4.92
C GLN A 47 16.76 -13.67 5.42
N ILE A 48 15.51 -13.62 5.86
CA ILE A 48 14.99 -12.48 6.64
C ILE A 48 15.52 -12.61 8.06
N LEU A 49 16.19 -11.57 8.55
CA LEU A 49 16.82 -11.55 9.87
C LEU A 49 15.87 -10.98 10.92
N ASN A 50 15.27 -9.82 10.62
CA ASN A 50 14.30 -9.17 11.47
C ASN A 50 13.34 -8.32 10.63
N TYR A 51 12.24 -7.91 11.27
CA TYR A 51 11.32 -6.94 10.71
C TYR A 51 10.84 -5.97 11.78
N GLU A 52 10.46 -4.78 11.36
CA GLU A 52 9.88 -3.75 12.21
C GLU A 52 8.67 -3.13 11.49
N ILE A 53 7.64 -2.75 12.25
CA ILE A 53 6.46 -2.08 11.69
C ILE A 53 6.34 -0.68 12.29
N LYS A 54 6.53 0.33 11.44
CA LYS A 54 6.47 1.75 11.84
C LYS A 54 5.26 2.44 11.21
N CYS A 55 4.47 3.11 12.03
CA CYS A 55 3.42 3.99 11.51
C CYS A 55 4.00 5.31 11.03
N SER A 56 3.35 5.87 10.02
CA SER A 56 3.73 7.17 9.46
C SER A 56 2.56 7.79 8.69
N SER A 57 2.74 9.05 8.30
CA SER A 57 1.89 9.75 7.34
C SER A 57 2.64 9.93 6.01
N PRO A 58 2.01 9.64 4.85
CA PRO A 58 2.63 9.80 3.53
C PRO A 58 3.12 11.23 3.24
N TRP A 59 2.56 12.24 3.91
CA TRP A 59 2.85 13.66 3.66
C TRP A 59 3.34 14.40 4.91
N GLY A 60 3.73 13.67 5.96
CA GLY A 60 4.26 14.26 7.20
C GLY A 60 3.28 15.16 7.99
N ARG A 61 2.00 15.16 7.61
CA ARG A 61 0.94 15.95 8.27
C ARG A 61 -0.20 15.05 8.70
N GLY A 62 -0.87 15.42 9.79
CA GLY A 62 -2.00 14.69 10.37
C GLY A 62 -1.58 13.43 11.13
N GLY A 63 -2.58 12.63 11.53
CA GLY A 63 -2.36 11.34 12.18
C GLY A 63 -1.81 10.29 11.21
N ASP A 64 -1.42 9.13 11.75
CA ASP A 64 -0.88 8.05 10.94
C ASP A 64 -1.88 7.53 9.91
N LYS A 65 -1.41 7.36 8.67
CA LYS A 65 -2.22 6.89 7.52
C LYS A 65 -1.63 5.63 6.89
N MET A 66 -0.48 5.16 7.34
CA MET A 66 0.12 3.93 6.86
C MET A 66 1.05 3.28 7.89
N ALA A 67 1.17 1.95 7.83
CA ALA A 67 2.23 1.20 8.49
C ALA A 67 3.22 0.66 7.45
N ASN A 68 4.48 1.06 7.59
CA ASN A 68 5.61 0.54 6.82
C ASN A 68 6.11 -0.73 7.49
N LEU A 69 6.23 -1.81 6.71
CA LEU A 69 7.01 -2.97 7.11
C LEU A 69 8.44 -2.79 6.62
N GLU A 70 9.37 -2.62 7.55
CA GLU A 70 10.80 -2.61 7.28
C GLU A 70 11.37 -3.99 7.57
N VAL A 71 12.23 -4.48 6.70
CA VAL A 71 12.82 -5.82 6.80
C VAL A 71 14.33 -5.70 6.64
N SER A 72 15.07 -6.37 7.52
CA SER A 72 16.49 -6.61 7.29
C SER A 72 16.70 -8.04 6.85
N TYR A 73 17.50 -8.24 5.82
CA TYR A 73 17.72 -9.54 5.21
C TYR A 73 19.13 -9.66 4.66
N GLN A 74 19.58 -10.90 4.54
CA GLN A 74 20.87 -11.24 3.97
C GLN A 74 20.72 -12.23 2.81
N TYR A 75 21.62 -12.15 1.85
CA TYR A 75 21.67 -13.05 0.70
C TYR A 75 23.10 -13.18 0.18
N ASN A 76 23.33 -14.26 -0.57
CA ASN A 76 24.63 -14.52 -1.20
C ASN A 76 24.50 -14.41 -2.71
N TYR A 77 25.47 -13.74 -3.34
CA TYR A 77 25.59 -13.65 -4.79
C TYR A 77 27.06 -13.53 -5.19
N GLY A 78 27.51 -14.30 -6.20
CA GLY A 78 28.89 -14.23 -6.71
C GLY A 78 29.96 -14.41 -5.62
N ASN A 79 29.81 -15.42 -4.75
CA ASN A 79 30.67 -15.70 -3.59
C ASN A 79 30.77 -14.59 -2.53
N LYS A 80 29.89 -13.57 -2.58
CA LYS A 80 29.81 -12.50 -1.57
C LYS A 80 28.48 -12.56 -0.84
N SER A 81 28.51 -12.21 0.44
CA SER A 81 27.32 -12.01 1.27
C SER A 81 26.97 -10.53 1.32
N TYR A 82 25.68 -10.22 1.22
CA TYR A 82 25.14 -8.88 1.25
C TYR A 82 24.12 -8.77 2.38
N LEU A 83 24.16 -7.65 3.10
CA LEU A 83 23.25 -7.34 4.20
C LEU A 83 22.47 -6.07 3.86
N GLN A 84 21.16 -6.16 3.93
CA GLN A 84 20.24 -5.04 3.77
C GLN A 84 19.57 -4.78 5.11
N GLN A 85 19.66 -3.55 5.61
CA GLN A 85 19.07 -3.17 6.90
C GLN A 85 17.91 -2.20 6.69
N GLY A 86 16.81 -2.40 7.44
CA GLY A 86 15.68 -1.48 7.51
C GLY A 86 15.03 -1.15 6.17
N GLN A 87 15.04 -2.08 5.21
CA GLN A 87 14.47 -1.82 3.89
C GLN A 87 12.96 -1.89 3.93
N VAL A 88 12.28 -0.83 3.48
CA VAL A 88 10.81 -0.83 3.40
C VAL A 88 10.36 -1.85 2.35
N PHE A 89 9.75 -2.94 2.83
CA PHE A 89 9.26 -4.03 1.99
C PHE A 89 7.90 -3.67 1.38
N TYR A 90 6.90 -3.39 2.20
CA TYR A 90 5.60 -2.90 1.75
C TYR A 90 4.93 -2.01 2.80
N ARG A 91 3.83 -1.38 2.39
CA ARG A 91 3.04 -0.46 3.22
C ARG A 91 1.59 -0.92 3.24
N ILE A 92 0.95 -0.82 4.39
CA ILE A 92 -0.50 -0.96 4.54
C ILE A 92 -1.05 0.42 4.84
N TYR A 93 -1.98 0.88 4.01
CA TYR A 93 -2.63 2.17 4.11
C TYR A 93 -3.94 2.08 4.91
N LYS A 94 -4.21 3.13 5.67
CA LYS A 94 -5.48 3.36 6.37
C LYS A 94 -6.61 3.40 5.34
N THR A 95 -7.70 2.68 5.63
CA THR A 95 -8.88 2.58 4.76
C THR A 95 -10.13 3.08 5.44
N TYR A 96 -10.28 2.84 6.74
CA TYR A 96 -11.46 3.30 7.49
C TYR A 96 -11.10 4.45 8.41
N ILE A 97 -12.02 5.41 8.57
CA ILE A 97 -11.76 6.64 9.32
C ILE A 97 -11.41 6.39 10.79
N PHE A 98 -11.99 5.35 11.40
CA PHE A 98 -11.79 4.97 12.80
C PHE A 98 -10.60 4.03 13.04
N GLU A 99 -9.81 3.71 12.00
CA GLU A 99 -8.57 2.95 12.22
C GLU A 99 -7.50 3.81 12.87
N ASP A 100 -6.90 3.27 13.93
CA ASP A 100 -5.67 3.75 14.54
C ASP A 100 -4.44 3.02 13.98
N CYS A 101 -3.26 3.46 14.43
CA CYS A 101 -1.98 2.88 14.04
C CYS A 101 -1.88 1.39 14.36
N ASP A 102 -2.36 0.96 15.52
CA ASP A 102 -2.24 -0.43 15.96
C ASP A 102 -3.12 -1.36 15.13
N SER A 103 -4.30 -0.91 14.70
CA SER A 103 -5.19 -1.65 13.80
C SER A 103 -4.50 -2.01 12.48
N PHE A 104 -3.91 -1.04 11.77
CA PHE A 104 -3.28 -1.36 10.49
C PHE A 104 -1.84 -1.91 10.63
N LYS A 105 -1.17 -1.74 11.78
CA LYS A 105 0.02 -2.54 12.16
C LYS A 105 -0.32 -4.02 12.26
N GLU A 106 -1.42 -4.36 12.92
CA GLU A 106 -1.86 -5.76 13.05
C GLU A 106 -2.21 -6.35 11.67
N LYS A 107 -2.88 -5.59 10.81
CA LYS A 107 -3.11 -6.01 9.41
C LYS A 107 -1.80 -6.21 8.62
N ASN A 108 -0.82 -5.35 8.83
CA ASN A 108 0.50 -5.49 8.22
C ASN A 108 1.19 -6.78 8.70
N LYS A 109 1.21 -7.03 10.01
CA LYS A 109 1.76 -8.25 10.62
C LYS A 109 1.06 -9.52 10.11
N GLN A 110 -0.27 -9.51 10.02
CA GLN A 110 -1.06 -10.63 9.49
C GLN A 110 -0.67 -10.95 8.04
N LEU A 111 -0.53 -9.93 7.19
CA LEU A 111 -0.08 -10.11 5.81
C LEU A 111 1.35 -10.66 5.75
N PHE A 112 2.25 -10.17 6.60
CA PHE A 112 3.64 -10.61 6.62
C PHE A 112 3.75 -12.08 7.02
N ASN A 113 3.08 -12.45 8.12
CA ASN A 113 3.07 -13.82 8.63
C ASN A 113 2.51 -14.79 7.60
N ARG A 114 1.44 -14.40 6.90
CA ARG A 114 0.90 -15.18 5.78
C ARG A 114 1.91 -15.30 4.65
N ALA A 115 2.54 -14.21 4.25
CA ALA A 115 3.52 -14.21 3.16
C ALA A 115 4.74 -15.09 3.45
N VAL A 116 5.21 -15.10 4.70
CA VAL A 116 6.28 -15.98 5.18
C VAL A 116 5.82 -17.44 5.17
N LYS A 117 4.65 -17.73 5.73
CA LYS A 117 4.08 -19.09 5.79
C LYS A 117 3.89 -19.69 4.39
N ASP A 118 3.36 -18.90 3.47
CA ASP A 118 3.01 -19.35 2.11
C ASP A 118 4.20 -19.21 1.14
N GLN A 119 5.38 -18.79 1.63
CA GLN A 119 6.60 -18.59 0.84
C GLN A 119 6.40 -17.69 -0.40
N THR A 120 5.57 -16.65 -0.26
CA THR A 120 5.24 -15.71 -1.36
C THR A 120 6.14 -14.48 -1.37
N ILE A 121 7.23 -14.47 -0.60
CA ILE A 121 8.24 -13.42 -0.62
C ILE A 121 9.36 -13.85 -1.56
N LYS A 122 9.69 -13.01 -2.55
CA LYS A 122 10.81 -13.24 -3.48
C LYS A 122 11.78 -12.07 -3.43
N LEU A 123 13.07 -12.39 -3.51
CA LEU A 123 14.14 -11.42 -3.57
C LEU A 123 14.60 -11.25 -5.02
N PHE A 124 14.75 -10.01 -5.45
CA PHE A 124 15.35 -9.65 -6.72
C PHE A 124 16.59 -8.80 -6.46
N ILE A 125 17.64 -9.03 -7.24
CA ILE A 125 18.89 -8.26 -7.20
C ILE A 125 19.20 -7.72 -8.59
N ASN A 126 19.92 -6.61 -8.65
CA ASN A 126 20.48 -6.11 -9.90
C ASN A 126 21.81 -6.81 -10.19
N GLU A 127 21.97 -7.45 -11.36
CA GLU A 127 23.19 -8.17 -11.71
C GLU A 127 24.43 -7.26 -11.82
N GLU A 128 24.25 -6.06 -12.38
CA GLU A 128 25.31 -5.05 -12.55
C GLU A 128 25.68 -4.38 -11.22
N SER A 129 24.77 -4.41 -10.24
CA SER A 129 24.97 -3.81 -8.92
C SER A 129 24.35 -4.69 -7.84
N PRO A 130 24.98 -5.81 -7.45
CA PRO A 130 24.38 -6.79 -6.54
C PRO A 130 24.09 -6.28 -5.13
N ASN A 131 24.60 -5.09 -4.76
CA ASN A 131 24.23 -4.40 -3.51
C ASN A 131 22.84 -3.74 -3.58
N LYS A 132 22.22 -3.66 -4.76
CA LYS A 132 20.84 -3.21 -4.93
C LYS A 132 19.94 -4.44 -4.98
N ALA A 133 19.09 -4.56 -3.97
CA ALA A 133 18.17 -5.67 -3.83
C ALA A 133 16.79 -5.20 -3.37
N LYS A 134 15.76 -5.97 -3.72
CA LYS A 134 14.37 -5.62 -3.43
C LYS A 134 13.52 -6.86 -3.24
N LEU A 135 12.75 -6.86 -2.17
CA LEU A 135 11.76 -7.90 -1.87
C LEU A 135 10.43 -7.57 -2.54
N PHE A 136 9.74 -8.60 -3.02
CA PHE A 136 8.40 -8.52 -3.57
C PHE A 136 7.49 -9.60 -2.99
N LEU A 137 6.22 -9.26 -2.82
CA LEU A 137 5.14 -10.21 -2.61
C LEU A 137 4.69 -10.75 -3.98
N THR A 138 4.52 -12.06 -4.08
CA THR A 138 4.05 -12.75 -5.29
C THR A 138 2.60 -13.18 -5.23
N ASN A 139 1.89 -12.88 -4.14
CA ASN A 139 0.49 -13.27 -4.03
C ASN A 139 -0.35 -12.60 -5.14
N LYS A 140 -1.37 -13.33 -5.58
CA LYS A 140 -2.32 -12.86 -6.60
C LYS A 140 -3.57 -12.24 -5.99
N GLU A 141 -3.71 -12.32 -4.66
CA GLU A 141 -4.89 -11.80 -3.96
C GLU A 141 -4.93 -10.28 -4.06
N PHE A 142 -6.11 -9.76 -4.37
CA PHE A 142 -6.36 -8.34 -4.33
C PHE A 142 -6.36 -7.85 -2.89
N ASN A 143 -5.51 -6.87 -2.58
CA ASN A 143 -5.50 -6.18 -1.31
C ASN A 143 -5.41 -4.68 -1.53
N TYR A 144 -6.57 -4.03 -1.53
CA TYR A 144 -6.68 -2.57 -1.71
C TYR A 144 -5.78 -1.79 -0.76
N ARG A 145 -5.57 -2.29 0.47
CA ARG A 145 -4.76 -1.60 1.49
C ARG A 145 -3.29 -1.46 1.12
N LEU A 146 -2.80 -2.18 0.11
CA LEU A 146 -1.44 -2.00 -0.43
C LEU A 146 -1.34 -0.79 -1.37
N SER A 147 -2.47 -0.30 -1.87
CA SER A 147 -2.54 0.93 -2.66
C SER A 147 -2.65 2.16 -1.76
N TRP A 148 -1.86 3.17 -2.06
CA TRP A 148 -1.94 4.48 -1.41
C TRP A 148 -3.30 5.15 -1.63
N LEU A 149 -4.01 4.80 -2.72
CA LEU A 149 -5.35 5.28 -3.01
C LEU A 149 -6.38 4.84 -1.98
N SER A 150 -6.08 3.83 -1.15
CA SER A 150 -6.97 3.40 -0.06
C SER A 150 -7.20 4.49 0.98
N ILE A 151 -6.28 5.45 1.12
CA ILE A 151 -6.47 6.60 2.01
C ILE A 151 -7.74 7.37 1.61
N PHE A 152 -8.02 7.50 0.30
CA PHE A 152 -9.21 8.22 -0.16
C PHE A 152 -10.51 7.58 0.31
N PHE A 153 -10.57 6.26 0.51
CA PHE A 153 -11.75 5.64 1.09
C PHE A 153 -12.02 6.14 2.52
N SER A 154 -10.96 6.36 3.31
CA SER A 154 -11.08 6.91 4.65
C SER A 154 -11.55 8.37 4.62
N GLU A 155 -11.03 9.17 3.69
CA GLU A 155 -11.41 10.58 3.58
C GLU A 155 -12.86 10.73 3.09
N ILE A 156 -13.28 9.92 2.11
CA ILE A 156 -14.66 9.90 1.61
C ILE A 156 -15.64 9.53 2.75
N GLN A 157 -15.30 8.56 3.60
CA GLN A 157 -16.12 8.25 4.79
C GLN A 157 -16.29 9.46 5.70
N GLY A 158 -15.23 10.24 5.93
CA GLY A 158 -15.30 11.47 6.73
C GLY A 158 -16.22 12.53 6.13
N ILE A 159 -16.14 12.73 4.82
CA ILE A 159 -17.02 13.65 4.08
C ILE A 159 -18.49 13.19 4.21
N LEU A 160 -18.76 11.91 3.97
CA LEU A 160 -20.11 11.34 4.06
C LEU A 160 -20.70 11.47 5.47
N LEU A 161 -19.90 11.19 6.50
CA LEU A 161 -20.32 11.36 7.90
C LEU A 161 -20.63 12.82 8.23
N THR A 162 -19.82 13.75 7.73
CA THR A 162 -20.03 15.19 7.93
C THR A 162 -21.33 15.65 7.27
N LEU A 163 -21.57 15.22 6.02
CA LEU A 163 -22.82 15.53 5.31
C LEU A 163 -24.03 14.96 6.03
N LEU A 164 -23.94 13.72 6.52
CA LEU A 164 -25.01 13.07 7.29
C LEU A 164 -25.31 13.85 8.58
N ALA A 165 -24.27 14.31 9.29
CA ALA A 165 -24.44 15.13 10.50
C ALA A 165 -25.15 16.46 10.17
N ILE A 166 -24.75 17.16 9.10
CA ILE A 166 -25.37 18.42 8.68
C ILE A 166 -26.85 18.21 8.33
N VAL A 167 -27.17 17.19 7.52
CA VAL A 167 -28.55 16.87 7.15
C VAL A 167 -29.39 16.52 8.38
N THR A 168 -28.83 15.77 9.33
CA THR A 168 -29.51 15.39 10.58
C THR A 168 -29.81 16.63 11.43
N LEU A 169 -28.82 17.50 11.64
CA LEU A 169 -28.97 18.72 12.42
C LEU A 169 -29.98 19.70 11.77
N TYR A 170 -29.92 19.87 10.45
CA TYR A 170 -30.89 20.68 9.72
C TYR A 170 -32.31 20.13 9.85
N SER A 171 -32.47 18.80 9.76
CA SER A 171 -33.77 18.16 9.91
C SER A 171 -34.34 18.36 11.32
N ILE A 172 -33.49 18.23 12.35
CA ILE A 172 -33.87 18.51 13.75
C ILE A 172 -34.30 19.97 13.90
N TYR A 173 -33.49 20.91 13.41
CA TYR A 173 -33.81 22.34 13.44
C TYR A 173 -35.17 22.65 12.79
N MET A 174 -35.42 22.09 11.60
CA MET A 174 -36.69 22.26 10.89
C MET A 174 -37.87 21.65 11.65
N LEU A 175 -37.69 20.55 12.38
CA LEU A 175 -38.74 19.96 13.21
C LEU A 175 -39.09 20.83 14.43
N PHE A 176 -38.08 21.43 15.07
CA PHE A 176 -38.29 22.31 16.22
C PHE A 176 -38.80 23.70 15.83
N ASN A 177 -38.39 24.25 14.69
CA ASN A 177 -38.82 25.58 14.22
C ASN A 177 -40.19 25.55 13.50
N ARG A 178 -40.76 24.37 13.25
CA ARG A 178 -42.10 24.18 12.67
C ARG A 178 -43.18 23.92 13.74
N ARG A 179 -42.78 23.76 15.01
CA ARG A 179 -43.67 23.82 16.18
C ARG A 179 -43.71 25.24 16.71
#